data_AF-A0A957UY25-F1
#
_entry.id   AF-A0A957UY25-F1
#
_cell.length_a   1.000
_cell.length_b   1.000
_cell.length_c   1.000
_cell.angle_alpha   90.00
_cell.angle_beta   90.00
_cell.angle_gamma   90.00
#
_symmetry.space_group_name_H-M   'P 1'
#
loop_
_entity.id
_entity.type
_entity.pdbx_description
1 polymer ?
#
loop_
_entity_poly.entity_id
_entity_poly.type
_entity_poly.pdbx_seq_one_letter_code
_entity_poly.pdbx_strand_id
1 'polypeptide(L)'
;MATLQDTFMQQLRETFAAEAKEHLHAISNGLLALENGPGETGMDVVLAEMFRAAHSLKGAARAVGLEEVATLAHHLESILGLVRSGALPTARTPFDVLYATVDALAILTEPGGGDHAGLQLDALAAKLAAAAVTGPAAVPVAVPVADSPPGAASARTTPGAATPAPSPHRATAELQAVVAPAPASAAP
;
A
#
# COMPACT_ATOMS: atom_id res chain seq x y z
N MET A 1 -4.00 -12.87 36.74
CA MET A 1 -3.03 -11.82 36.36
C MET A 1 -2.72 -12.00 34.89
N ALA A 2 -2.94 -10.98 34.06
CA ALA A 2 -2.48 -10.99 32.67
C ALA A 2 -0.94 -11.00 32.63
N THR A 3 -0.35 -11.73 31.70
CA THR A 3 1.11 -11.81 31.55
C THR A 3 1.65 -10.55 30.87
N LEU A 4 2.96 -10.29 30.98
CA LEU A 4 3.61 -9.17 30.29
C LEU A 4 3.38 -9.23 28.76
N GLN A 5 3.30 -10.44 28.21
CA GLN A 5 2.99 -10.70 26.82
C GLN A 5 1.57 -10.26 26.46
N ASP A 6 0.59 -10.53 27.33
CA ASP A 6 -0.81 -10.13 27.12
C ASP A 6 -0.96 -8.61 27.14
N THR A 7 -0.31 -7.95 28.10
CA THR A 7 -0.33 -6.47 28.21
C THR A 7 0.31 -5.83 26.98
N PHE A 8 1.44 -6.35 26.50
CA PHE A 8 2.09 -5.83 25.29
C PHE A 8 1.22 -5.99 24.05
N MET A 9 0.61 -7.16 23.85
CA MET A 9 -0.30 -7.40 22.73
C MET A 9 -1.54 -6.51 22.79
N GLN A 10 -2.05 -6.24 23.99
CA GLN A 10 -3.18 -5.32 24.17
C GLN A 10 -2.81 -3.89 23.72
N GLN A 11 -1.65 -3.37 24.13
CA GLN A 11 -1.20 -2.04 23.71
C GLN A 11 -0.98 -1.96 22.19
N LEU A 12 -0.45 -3.03 21.59
CA LEU A 12 -0.27 -3.11 20.15
C LEU A 12 -1.62 -3.08 19.41
N ARG A 13 -2.62 -3.78 19.92
CA ARG A 13 -3.99 -3.76 19.38
C ARG A 13 -4.69 -2.41 19.54
N GLU A 14 -4.46 -1.71 20.65
CA GLU A 14 -4.98 -0.34 20.84
C GLU A 14 -4.38 0.64 19.82
N THR A 15 -3.08 0.53 19.56
CA THR A 15 -2.38 1.36 18.57
C THR A 15 -2.89 1.04 17.17
N PHE A 16 -2.99 -0.25 16.85
CA PHE A 16 -3.56 -0.73 15.60
C PHE A 16 -5.00 -0.24 15.37
N ALA A 17 -5.86 -0.24 16.39
CA ALA A 17 -7.24 0.22 16.27
C ALA A 17 -7.32 1.70 15.84
N ALA A 18 -6.44 2.55 16.38
CA ALA A 18 -6.37 3.95 16.00
C ALA A 18 -5.95 4.12 14.52
N GLU A 19 -4.91 3.41 14.07
CA GLU A 19 -4.45 3.43 12.68
C GLU A 19 -5.50 2.84 11.72
N ALA A 20 -6.14 1.74 12.12
CA ALA A 20 -7.19 1.09 11.35
C ALA A 20 -8.36 2.04 11.08
N LYS A 21 -8.75 2.85 12.06
CA LYS A 21 -9.80 3.85 11.91
C LYS A 21 -9.45 4.89 10.83
N GLU A 22 -8.20 5.34 10.77
CA GLU A 22 -7.75 6.28 9.74
C GLU A 22 -7.81 5.64 8.33
N HIS A 23 -7.34 4.40 8.20
CA HIS A 23 -7.41 3.66 6.95
C HIS A 23 -8.85 3.42 6.50
N LEU A 24 -9.73 2.99 7.40
CA LEU A 24 -11.15 2.75 7.10
C LEU A 24 -11.88 4.04 6.72
N HIS A 25 -11.52 5.17 7.34
CA HIS A 25 -12.06 6.47 6.95
C HIS A 25 -11.63 6.88 5.54
N ALA A 26 -10.34 6.71 5.20
CA ALA A 26 -9.84 6.97 3.85
C ALA A 26 -10.53 6.10 2.79
N ILE A 27 -10.71 4.81 3.09
CA ILE A 27 -11.44 3.86 2.24
C ILE A 27 -12.90 4.31 2.07
N SER A 28 -13.62 4.59 3.16
CA SER A 28 -15.03 4.98 3.10
C SER A 28 -15.27 6.24 2.28
N ASN A 29 -14.44 7.28 2.49
CA ASN A 29 -14.50 8.51 1.70
C ASN A 29 -14.20 8.28 0.23
N GLY A 30 -13.21 7.44 -0.07
CA GLY A 30 -12.88 7.08 -1.45
C GLY A 30 -13.98 6.27 -2.13
N LEU A 31 -14.66 5.36 -1.42
CA LEU A 31 -15.82 4.64 -1.93
C LEU A 31 -16.96 5.60 -2.26
N LEU A 32 -17.22 6.57 -1.37
CA LEU A 32 -18.24 7.59 -1.60
C LEU A 32 -17.93 8.47 -2.82
N ALA A 33 -16.66 8.86 -2.98
CA ALA A 33 -16.22 9.58 -4.18
C ALA A 33 -16.40 8.71 -5.43
N LEU A 34 -15.97 7.46 -5.39
CA LEU A 34 -16.08 6.52 -6.50
C LEU A 34 -17.54 6.28 -6.92
N GLU A 35 -18.45 6.17 -5.95
CA GLU A 35 -19.89 5.95 -6.18
C GLU A 35 -20.60 7.19 -6.74
N ASN A 36 -20.29 8.38 -6.20
CA ASN A 36 -20.91 9.63 -6.65
C ASN A 36 -20.42 10.11 -8.02
N GLY A 37 -19.32 9.55 -8.54
CA GLY A 37 -18.81 9.84 -9.87
C GLY A 37 -18.35 11.30 -10.03
N PRO A 38 -17.19 11.70 -9.50
CA PRO A 38 -16.53 12.92 -9.92
C PRO A 38 -16.20 12.76 -11.41
N GLY A 39 -16.48 13.80 -12.21
CA GLY A 39 -15.98 13.86 -13.59
C GLY A 39 -14.50 13.47 -13.58
N GLU A 40 -14.11 12.58 -14.50
CA GLU A 40 -12.96 11.64 -14.52
C GLU A 40 -11.60 12.08 -13.92
N THR A 41 -11.41 13.35 -13.61
CA THR A 41 -10.18 13.92 -13.04
C THR A 41 -10.01 13.56 -11.57
N GLY A 42 -8.92 12.86 -11.24
CA GLY A 42 -8.50 12.55 -9.85
C GLY A 42 -8.98 11.21 -9.30
N MET A 43 -9.73 10.42 -10.09
CA MET A 43 -10.18 9.09 -9.67
C MET A 43 -9.02 8.11 -9.44
N ASP A 44 -7.95 8.25 -10.22
CA ASP A 44 -6.72 7.48 -10.08
C ASP A 44 -6.04 7.72 -8.73
N VAL A 45 -6.02 8.97 -8.27
CA VAL A 45 -5.45 9.36 -6.98
C VAL A 45 -6.27 8.77 -5.83
N VAL A 46 -7.60 8.88 -5.89
CA VAL A 46 -8.52 8.33 -4.88
C VAL A 46 -8.39 6.80 -4.81
N LEU A 47 -8.37 6.12 -5.95
CA LEU A 47 -8.18 4.66 -6.00
C LEU A 47 -6.80 4.23 -5.48
N ALA A 48 -5.74 5.01 -5.75
CA ALA A 48 -4.41 4.74 -5.23
C ALA A 48 -4.34 4.89 -3.70
N GLU A 49 -5.01 5.90 -3.15
CA GLU A 49 -5.10 6.13 -1.71
C GLU A 49 -5.85 4.99 -1.01
N MET A 50 -7.04 4.63 -1.49
CA MET A 50 -7.81 3.51 -0.93
C MET A 50 -7.04 2.19 -0.99
N PHE A 51 -6.36 1.90 -2.11
CA PHE A 51 -5.57 0.69 -2.25
C PHE A 51 -4.42 0.64 -1.24
N ARG A 52 -3.72 1.77 -1.02
CA ARG A 52 -2.65 1.86 -0.02
C ARG A 52 -3.20 1.67 1.40
N ALA A 53 -4.32 2.32 1.73
CA ALA A 53 -4.98 2.16 3.02
C ALA A 53 -5.36 0.70 3.29
N ALA A 54 -5.98 0.02 2.32
CA ALA A 54 -6.33 -1.40 2.42
C ALA A 54 -5.09 -2.30 2.58
N HIS A 55 -4.02 -2.03 1.81
CA HIS A 55 -2.77 -2.78 1.90
C HIS A 55 -2.08 -2.64 3.27
N SER A 56 -2.02 -1.41 3.79
CA SER A 56 -1.47 -1.12 5.11
C SER A 56 -2.31 -1.77 6.22
N LEU A 57 -3.64 -1.65 6.15
CA LEU A 57 -4.55 -2.29 7.10
C LEU A 57 -4.35 -3.81 7.15
N LYS A 58 -4.24 -4.47 5.98
CA LYS A 58 -3.93 -5.91 5.88
C LYS A 58 -2.61 -6.26 6.56
N GLY A 59 -1.55 -5.50 6.29
CA GLY A 59 -0.22 -5.73 6.87
C GLY A 59 -0.22 -5.60 8.39
N ALA A 60 -0.83 -4.51 8.89
CA ALA A 60 -0.93 -4.22 10.31
C ALA A 60 -1.80 -5.26 11.05
N ALA A 61 -2.91 -5.69 10.45
CA ALA A 61 -3.78 -6.73 11.01
C ALA A 61 -3.05 -8.06 11.22
N ARG A 62 -2.21 -8.49 10.26
CA ARG A 62 -1.38 -9.69 10.42
C ARG A 62 -0.35 -9.54 11.54
N ALA A 63 0.24 -8.36 11.69
CA ALA A 63 1.24 -8.10 12.74
C ALA A 63 0.64 -8.20 14.14
N VAL A 64 -0.64 -7.90 14.32
CA VAL A 64 -1.35 -7.97 15.61
C VAL A 64 -2.19 -9.24 15.81
N GLY A 65 -2.14 -10.17 14.84
CA GLY A 65 -2.80 -11.47 14.90
C GLY A 65 -4.32 -11.40 14.71
N LEU A 66 -4.82 -10.47 13.90
CA LEU A 66 -6.24 -10.35 13.52
C LEU A 66 -6.45 -10.88 12.10
N GLU A 67 -6.58 -12.18 11.96
CA GLU A 67 -6.61 -12.87 10.65
C GLU A 67 -7.88 -12.59 9.85
N GLU A 68 -9.03 -12.45 10.52
CA GLU A 68 -10.30 -12.11 9.89
C GLU A 68 -10.23 -10.71 9.27
N VAL A 69 -9.64 -9.75 9.99
CA VAL A 69 -9.39 -8.38 9.51
C VAL A 69 -8.45 -8.41 8.31
N ALA A 70 -7.34 -9.15 8.40
CA ALA A 70 -6.40 -9.30 7.30
C ALA A 70 -7.04 -9.90 6.04
N THR A 71 -7.95 -10.86 6.21
CA THR A 71 -8.68 -11.53 5.12
C THR A 71 -9.63 -10.57 4.43
N LEU A 72 -10.47 -9.86 5.18
CA LEU A 72 -11.39 -8.86 4.61
C LEU A 72 -10.64 -7.70 3.94
N ALA A 73 -9.56 -7.19 4.56
CA ALA A 73 -8.74 -6.13 3.99
C ALA A 73 -8.09 -6.57 2.66
N HIS A 74 -7.68 -7.83 2.55
CA HIS A 74 -7.15 -8.39 1.31
C HIS A 74 -8.21 -8.48 0.20
N HIS A 75 -9.44 -8.89 0.52
CA HIS A 75 -10.53 -8.89 -0.45
C HIS A 75 -10.86 -7.48 -0.94
N LEU A 76 -10.88 -6.50 -0.03
CA LEU A 76 -11.07 -5.10 -0.36
C LEU A 76 -9.96 -4.59 -1.30
N GLU A 77 -8.69 -4.82 -0.95
CA GLU A 77 -7.52 -4.50 -1.78
C GLU A 77 -7.62 -5.12 -3.18
N SER A 78 -8.11 -6.36 -3.27
CA SER A 78 -8.28 -7.07 -4.55
C SER A 78 -9.30 -6.40 -5.46
N ILE A 79 -10.48 -6.04 -4.92
CA ILE A 79 -11.52 -5.34 -5.69
C ILE A 79 -11.02 -3.96 -6.13
N LEU A 80 -10.41 -3.20 -5.21
CA LEU A 80 -9.84 -1.88 -5.52
C LEU A 80 -8.76 -1.98 -6.61
N GLY A 81 -7.96 -3.05 -6.59
CA GLY A 81 -6.98 -3.35 -7.64
C GLY A 81 -7.62 -3.58 -9.01
N LEU A 82 -8.76 -4.27 -9.08
CA LEU A 82 -9.51 -4.51 -10.32
C LEU A 82 -10.17 -3.24 -10.86
N VAL A 83 -10.71 -2.39 -9.98
CA VAL A 83 -11.26 -1.09 -10.38
C VAL A 83 -10.15 -0.20 -10.92
N ARG A 84 -9.01 -0.14 -10.23
CA ARG A 84 -7.85 0.66 -10.65
C ARG A 84 -7.24 0.21 -11.98
N SER A 85 -7.26 -1.08 -12.28
CA SER A 85 -6.77 -1.60 -13.56
C SER A 85 -7.78 -1.47 -14.71
N GLY A 86 -9.02 -1.06 -14.42
CA GLY A 86 -10.13 -1.06 -15.37
C GLY A 86 -10.73 -2.44 -15.64
N ALA A 87 -10.23 -3.49 -14.99
CA ALA A 87 -10.76 -4.85 -15.10
C ALA A 87 -12.16 -4.99 -14.46
N LEU A 88 -12.52 -4.11 -13.53
CA LEU A 88 -13.88 -3.98 -12.99
C LEU A 88 -14.37 -2.54 -13.20
N PRO A 89 -15.33 -2.31 -14.11
CA PRO A 89 -15.90 -0.98 -14.30
C PRO A 89 -16.61 -0.49 -13.03
N THR A 90 -16.46 0.79 -12.69
CA THR A 90 -17.10 1.40 -11.51
C THR A 90 -18.61 1.16 -11.44
N ALA A 91 -19.30 1.20 -12.58
CA ALA A 91 -20.74 0.93 -12.68
C ALA A 91 -21.15 -0.51 -12.28
N ARG A 92 -20.20 -1.44 -12.20
CA ARG A 92 -20.41 -2.83 -11.78
C ARG A 92 -19.77 -3.14 -10.42
N THR A 93 -19.19 -2.13 -9.76
CA THR A 93 -18.60 -2.29 -8.44
C THR A 93 -19.69 -2.56 -7.40
N PRO A 94 -19.53 -3.57 -6.54
CA PRO A 94 -20.54 -3.91 -5.53
C PRO A 94 -20.42 -3.02 -4.29
N PHE A 95 -20.76 -1.73 -4.41
CA PHE A 95 -20.60 -0.74 -3.34
C PHE A 95 -21.23 -1.15 -2.01
N ASP A 96 -22.45 -1.68 -2.02
CA ASP A 96 -23.11 -2.18 -0.80
C ASP A 96 -22.27 -3.22 -0.05
N VAL A 97 -21.59 -4.11 -0.80
CA VAL A 97 -20.72 -5.14 -0.22
C VAL A 97 -19.43 -4.52 0.32
N LEU A 98 -18.87 -3.52 -0.38
CA LEU A 98 -17.68 -2.81 0.08
C LEU A 98 -17.95 -2.01 1.36
N TYR A 99 -19.08 -1.30 1.44
CA TYR A 99 -19.50 -0.60 2.66
C TYR A 99 -19.73 -1.57 3.82
N ALA A 100 -20.47 -2.66 3.60
CA ALA A 100 -20.66 -3.69 4.62
C ALA A 100 -19.32 -4.29 5.11
N THR A 101 -18.32 -4.36 4.22
CA THR A 101 -16.97 -4.81 4.57
C THR A 101 -16.23 -3.80 5.43
N VAL A 102 -16.32 -2.51 5.11
CA VAL A 102 -15.75 -1.44 5.93
C VAL A 102 -16.39 -1.40 7.32
N ASP A 103 -17.71 -1.57 7.40
CA ASP A 103 -18.44 -1.62 8.68
C ASP A 103 -18.03 -2.84 9.53
N ALA A 104 -17.93 -4.02 8.90
CA ALA A 104 -17.44 -5.22 9.58
C ALA A 104 -16.00 -5.05 10.06
N LEU A 105 -15.11 -4.47 9.24
CA LEU A 105 -13.75 -4.17 9.62
C LEU A 105 -13.69 -3.21 10.80
N ALA A 106 -14.51 -2.15 10.81
CA ALA A 106 -14.59 -1.22 11.93
C ALA A 106 -14.89 -1.95 13.25
N ILE A 107 -15.92 -2.80 13.26
CA ILE A 107 -16.32 -3.60 14.43
C ILE A 107 -15.20 -4.55 14.87
N LEU A 108 -14.54 -5.23 13.93
CA LEU A 108 -13.47 -6.19 14.22
C LEU A 108 -12.18 -5.52 14.72
N THR A 109 -11.96 -4.25 14.38
CA THR A 109 -10.79 -3.47 14.81
C THR A 109 -10.97 -2.80 16.17
N GLU A 110 -12.19 -2.79 16.74
CA GLU A 110 -12.45 -2.15 18.03
C GLU A 110 -11.68 -2.87 19.17
N PRO A 111 -11.01 -2.10 20.05
CA PRO A 111 -10.34 -2.65 21.23
C PRO A 111 -11.34 -3.38 22.13
N GLY A 112 -11.03 -4.62 22.50
CA GLY A 112 -11.91 -5.44 23.33
C GLY A 112 -12.77 -6.43 22.54
N GLY A 113 -12.65 -6.46 21.21
CA GLY A 113 -13.34 -7.41 20.36
C GLY A 113 -14.84 -7.12 20.37
N GLY A 114 -15.25 -6.09 19.61
CA GLY A 114 -16.64 -5.61 19.50
C GLY A 114 -17.65 -6.73 19.29
N ASP A 115 -18.95 -6.46 19.30
CA ASP A 115 -19.91 -7.57 19.12
C ASP A 115 -19.85 -8.13 17.69
N HIS A 116 -19.22 -9.31 17.52
CA HIS A 116 -19.12 -10.01 16.24
C HIS A 116 -20.36 -10.88 16.00
N ALA A 117 -21.25 -11.02 16.99
CA ALA A 117 -22.44 -11.88 16.92
C ALA A 117 -23.45 -11.27 15.94
N GLY A 118 -23.36 -11.69 14.69
CA GLY A 118 -24.21 -11.20 13.60
C GLY A 118 -23.43 -10.83 12.34
N LEU A 119 -22.10 -10.71 12.43
CA LEU A 119 -21.26 -10.54 11.26
C LEU A 119 -21.23 -11.84 10.45
N GLN A 120 -21.83 -11.82 9.26
CA GLN A 120 -21.76 -12.93 8.32
C GLN A 120 -20.44 -12.85 7.52
N LEU A 121 -19.30 -12.97 8.22
CA LEU A 121 -17.97 -12.76 7.64
C LEU A 121 -17.70 -13.67 6.44
N ASP A 122 -18.05 -14.96 6.53
CA ASP A 122 -17.89 -15.91 5.42
C ASP A 122 -18.74 -15.53 4.21
N ALA A 123 -19.98 -15.10 4.43
CA ALA A 123 -20.87 -14.67 3.36
C ALA A 123 -20.35 -13.37 2.71
N LEU A 124 -19.78 -12.46 3.51
CA LEU A 124 -19.21 -11.22 3.03
C LEU A 124 -17.95 -11.47 2.20
N ALA A 125 -17.04 -12.31 2.70
CA ALA A 125 -15.85 -12.76 1.97
C ALA A 125 -16.23 -13.45 0.66
N ALA A 126 -17.24 -14.32 0.67
CA ALA A 126 -17.74 -14.99 -0.53
C ALA A 126 -18.28 -14.01 -1.59
N LYS A 127 -19.04 -12.98 -1.15
CA LYS A 127 -19.54 -11.93 -2.06
C LYS A 127 -18.40 -11.12 -2.69
N LEU A 128 -17.39 -10.74 -1.91
CA LEU A 128 -16.21 -10.03 -2.42
C LEU A 128 -15.41 -10.90 -3.39
N ALA A 129 -15.18 -12.17 -3.05
CA ALA A 129 -14.48 -13.10 -3.92
C ALA A 129 -15.21 -13.30 -5.26
N ALA A 130 -16.54 -13.47 -5.22
CA ALA A 130 -17.36 -13.58 -6.42
C ALA A 130 -17.25 -12.33 -7.32
N ALA A 131 -17.30 -11.14 -6.72
CA ALA A 131 -17.17 -9.89 -7.45
C ALA A 131 -15.79 -9.73 -8.12
N ALA A 132 -14.73 -10.26 -7.50
CA ALA A 132 -13.38 -10.21 -8.05
C ALA A 132 -13.19 -11.11 -9.29
N VAL A 133 -13.96 -12.21 -9.39
CA VAL A 133 -13.88 -13.16 -10.51
C VAL A 133 -14.67 -12.67 -11.74
N THR A 134 -15.71 -11.85 -11.53
CA THR A 134 -16.61 -11.38 -12.59
C THR A 134 -16.13 -10.15 -13.37
N GLY A 135 -14.87 -9.73 -13.23
CA GLY A 135 -14.28 -8.76 -14.15
C GLY A 135 -14.37 -9.32 -15.58
N PRO A 136 -14.89 -8.57 -16.58
CA PRO A 136 -15.06 -9.09 -17.93
C PRO A 136 -13.79 -9.78 -18.40
N ALA A 137 -13.95 -11.02 -18.89
CA ALA A 137 -12.95 -11.70 -19.69
C ALA A 137 -12.46 -10.70 -20.74
N ALA A 138 -11.17 -10.36 -20.66
CA ALA A 138 -10.53 -9.37 -21.47
C ALA A 138 -10.96 -9.50 -22.94
N VAL A 139 -11.65 -8.48 -23.46
CA VAL A 139 -11.55 -8.20 -24.88
C VAL A 139 -10.10 -7.73 -25.11
N PRO A 140 -9.32 -8.37 -26.00
CA PRO A 140 -7.97 -7.93 -26.24
C PRO A 140 -8.06 -6.61 -26.99
N VAL A 141 -7.86 -5.49 -26.29
CA VAL A 141 -7.54 -4.23 -26.95
C VAL A 141 -6.10 -4.37 -27.42
N ALA A 142 -5.94 -4.83 -28.66
CA ALA A 142 -4.68 -4.79 -29.36
C ALA A 142 -4.29 -3.31 -29.56
N VAL A 143 -3.37 -2.82 -28.73
CA VAL A 143 -2.59 -1.62 -29.05
C VAL A 143 -1.39 -2.06 -29.88
N PRO A 144 -1.12 -1.43 -31.04
CA PRO A 144 0.02 -1.79 -31.87
C PRO A 144 1.29 -1.35 -31.14
N VAL A 145 2.19 -2.29 -30.91
CA VAL A 145 3.57 -2.04 -30.47
C VAL A 145 4.26 -1.20 -31.54
N ALA A 146 4.46 0.08 -31.24
CA ALA A 146 5.30 0.97 -32.03
C ALA A 146 6.76 0.50 -31.88
N ASP A 147 7.36 0.33 -33.05
CA ASP A 147 8.72 -0.07 -33.33
C ASP A 147 9.77 0.73 -32.55
N SER A 148 10.75 0.04 -31.98
CA SER A 148 12.04 0.61 -31.60
C SER A 148 13.11 -0.47 -31.82
N PRO A 149 14.20 -0.14 -32.54
CA PRO A 149 15.05 -1.14 -33.21
C PRO A 149 16.03 -1.86 -32.29
N PRO A 150 16.60 -3.01 -32.73
CA PRO A 150 17.46 -3.85 -31.91
C PRO A 150 18.92 -3.40 -31.96
N GLY A 151 19.47 -3.01 -30.80
CA GLY A 151 20.92 -2.92 -30.59
C GLY A 151 21.45 -4.27 -30.12
N ALA A 152 21.85 -5.13 -31.05
CA ALA A 152 22.58 -6.36 -30.76
C ALA A 152 24.08 -6.14 -30.98
N ALA A 153 24.89 -6.43 -29.97
CA ALA A 153 26.04 -7.34 -30.10
C ALA A 153 26.76 -7.52 -28.76
N SER A 154 26.88 -8.78 -28.40
CA SER A 154 27.57 -9.33 -27.24
C SER A 154 29.00 -9.71 -27.62
N ALA A 155 29.98 -9.58 -26.72
CA ALA A 155 31.06 -10.57 -26.56
C ALA A 155 31.98 -10.26 -25.35
N ARG A 156 32.28 -11.31 -24.60
CA ARG A 156 33.27 -11.42 -23.50
C ARG A 156 34.65 -11.79 -24.06
N THR A 157 35.75 -11.30 -23.46
CA THR A 157 36.94 -12.08 -23.00
C THR A 157 38.03 -11.19 -22.37
N THR A 158 38.67 -11.68 -21.29
CA THR A 158 39.87 -11.18 -20.58
C THR A 158 41.17 -11.75 -21.21
N PRO A 159 42.40 -11.68 -20.61
CA PRO A 159 43.19 -10.63 -19.93
C PRO A 159 44.61 -10.43 -20.57
N GLY A 160 45.39 -9.39 -20.18
CA GLY A 160 46.83 -9.36 -20.52
C GLY A 160 47.55 -8.03 -20.30
N ALA A 161 48.66 -8.09 -19.55
CA ALA A 161 49.45 -6.98 -19.00
C ALA A 161 50.28 -6.15 -20.01
N ALA A 162 50.57 -4.88 -19.66
CA ALA A 162 51.93 -4.30 -19.61
C ALA A 162 51.91 -2.80 -19.25
N THR A 163 52.54 -2.44 -18.12
CA THR A 163 53.10 -1.10 -17.81
C THR A 163 54.49 -1.00 -18.47
N PRO A 164 55.08 0.20 -18.75
CA PRO A 164 55.67 1.05 -17.69
C PRO A 164 55.47 2.58 -17.87
N ALA A 165 55.75 3.29 -16.76
CA ALA A 165 55.81 4.74 -16.52
C ALA A 165 57.06 5.40 -17.21
N PRO A 166 57.44 6.71 -17.04
CA PRO A 166 57.05 7.68 -16.00
C PRO A 166 56.84 9.18 -16.38
N SER A 167 56.38 9.90 -15.35
CA SER A 167 56.13 11.33 -15.03
C SER A 167 57.28 12.33 -15.40
N PRO A 168 57.23 13.66 -15.05
CA PRO A 168 56.26 14.44 -14.25
C PRO A 168 55.92 15.86 -14.78
N HIS A 169 54.93 16.55 -14.20
CA HIS A 169 55.13 17.93 -13.69
C HIS A 169 53.96 18.43 -12.79
N ARG A 170 54.29 18.45 -11.49
CA ARG A 170 53.99 19.40 -10.39
C ARG A 170 52.54 19.77 -10.03
N ALA A 171 52.23 19.36 -8.79
CA ALA A 171 51.28 19.94 -7.86
C ALA A 171 51.81 21.20 -7.15
N THR A 172 50.87 22.03 -6.69
CA THR A 172 50.90 22.87 -5.46
C THR A 172 49.42 23.11 -5.08
N ALA A 173 48.94 22.57 -3.95
CA ALA A 173 48.76 23.27 -2.65
C ALA A 173 47.45 24.09 -2.64
N GLU A 174 46.53 24.12 -1.66
CA GLU A 174 46.42 23.72 -0.24
C GLU A 174 44.90 23.80 0.10
N LEU A 175 44.27 22.82 0.76
CA LEU A 175 44.00 22.77 2.22
C LEU A 175 43.43 24.07 2.84
N GLN A 176 42.15 24.06 3.26
CA GLN A 176 41.80 24.08 4.71
C GLN A 176 40.29 24.09 4.97
N ALA A 177 39.90 23.27 5.95
CA ALA A 177 38.62 23.25 6.65
C ALA A 177 38.78 23.87 8.04
N VAL A 178 37.79 24.61 8.54
CA VAL A 178 37.49 24.82 9.98
C VAL A 178 36.13 25.53 10.08
N VAL A 179 35.09 24.88 10.61
CA VAL A 179 34.54 24.95 11.98
C VAL A 179 34.02 26.34 12.39
N ALA A 180 32.71 26.41 12.70
CA ALA A 180 32.10 27.52 13.42
C ALA A 180 31.05 26.98 14.43
N PRO A 181 31.09 27.40 15.71
CA PRO A 181 30.23 26.87 16.77
C PRO A 181 28.99 27.74 17.08
N ALA A 182 28.02 27.11 17.75
CA ALA A 182 26.83 27.71 18.36
C ALA A 182 27.15 28.56 19.61
N PRO A 183 26.20 29.40 20.06
CA PRO A 183 26.10 29.75 21.48
C PRO A 183 24.72 29.42 22.08
N ALA A 184 24.76 28.90 23.31
CA ALA A 184 23.65 28.81 24.25
C ALA A 184 23.80 29.88 25.35
N SER A 185 22.68 30.24 26.00
CA SER A 185 22.49 30.85 27.34
C SER A 185 21.51 32.03 27.28
N ALA A 186 20.23 31.85 27.62
CA ALA A 186 19.64 31.94 28.97
C ALA A 186 19.46 33.38 29.46
N ALA A 187 18.19 33.77 29.59
CA ALA A 187 17.70 34.99 30.21
C ALA A 187 17.43 34.77 31.71
N PRO A 188 17.47 35.81 32.55
CA PRO A 188 16.77 35.83 33.83
C PRO A 188 15.27 36.11 33.66
#